data_AF-A0A950LZK3-F1
#
_entry.id   AF-A0A950LZK3-F1
#
_cell.length_a   1.000
_cell.length_b   1.000
_cell.length_c   1.000
_cell.angle_alpha   90.00
_cell.angle_beta   90.00
_cell.angle_gamma   90.00
#
_symmetry.space_group_name_H-M   'P 1'
#
loop_
_entity.id
_entity.type
_entity.pdbx_description
1 polymer ?
#
loop_
_entity_poly.entity_id
_entity_poly.type
_entity_poly.pdbx_seq_one_letter_code
_entity_poly.pdbx_strand_id
1 'polypeptide(L)'
;MGKSATANLFREAGIAVHDADATVHDLYRGEAVAAIGAAFPGTTSAGEVDRETLARAVLEDDAALARLESIVHPLVRAASEAFLQAAARRGERIVVLDIPLLFETGRERAVDVVVVVSAPEDVQKQRVMLRPGMTPERYEAILGKQTPDREKRRRAHFVVDTSRDREAARAQVRGVLRAVAAMPGGAAVRRLGSGERNA
;
A
#
# COMPACT_ATOMS: atom_id res chain seq x y z
N MET A 1 -13.31 -3.27 2.42
CA MET A 1 -12.68 -2.97 1.10
C MET A 1 -12.12 -4.21 0.44
N GLY A 2 -12.04 -4.22 -0.89
CA GLY A 2 -11.52 -5.33 -1.70
C GLY A 2 -10.16 -5.06 -2.37
N LYS A 3 -9.29 -4.20 -1.80
CA LYS A 3 -8.02 -3.76 -2.40
C LYS A 3 -7.16 -4.92 -2.93
N SER A 4 -6.88 -5.92 -2.09
CA SER A 4 -6.10 -7.10 -2.50
C SER A 4 -6.79 -7.91 -3.60
N ALA A 5 -8.12 -8.01 -3.57
CA ALA A 5 -8.88 -8.66 -4.64
C ALA A 5 -8.78 -7.87 -5.95
N THR A 6 -8.88 -6.54 -5.91
CA THR A 6 -8.68 -5.68 -7.09
C THR A 6 -7.23 -5.73 -7.60
N ALA A 7 -6.23 -5.76 -6.72
CA ALA A 7 -4.83 -5.95 -7.09
C ALA A 7 -4.64 -7.27 -7.86
N ASN A 8 -5.30 -8.35 -7.42
CA ASN A 8 -5.29 -9.62 -8.14
C ASN A 8 -6.00 -9.53 -9.51
N LEU A 9 -7.05 -8.73 -9.66
CA LEU A 9 -7.66 -8.48 -10.97
C LEU A 9 -6.71 -7.77 -11.94
N PHE A 10 -5.84 -6.87 -11.45
CA PHE A 10 -4.77 -6.28 -12.27
C PHE A 10 -3.72 -7.33 -12.67
N ARG A 11 -3.31 -8.21 -11.73
CA ARG A 11 -2.42 -9.34 -12.03
C ARG A 11 -3.01 -10.28 -13.08
N GLU A 12 -4.29 -10.64 -12.95
CA GLU A 12 -5.04 -11.45 -13.93
C GLU A 12 -5.07 -10.81 -15.31
N ALA A 13 -5.02 -9.47 -15.38
CA ALA A 13 -4.94 -8.72 -16.64
C ALA A 13 -3.50 -8.60 -17.19
N GLY A 14 -2.53 -9.27 -16.59
CA GLY A 14 -1.13 -9.27 -17.02
C GLY A 14 -0.33 -8.05 -16.56
N ILE A 15 -0.84 -7.28 -15.60
CA ILE A 15 -0.16 -6.09 -15.08
C ILE A 15 0.68 -6.45 -13.87
N ALA A 16 1.94 -6.03 -13.87
CA ALA A 16 2.81 -6.20 -12.71
C ALA A 16 2.31 -5.34 -11.55
N VAL A 17 2.26 -5.93 -10.35
CA VAL A 17 1.78 -5.27 -9.14
C VAL A 17 2.83 -5.37 -8.05
N HIS A 18 3.35 -4.22 -7.61
CA HIS A 18 4.13 -4.11 -6.38
C HIS A 18 3.18 -4.11 -5.19
N ASP A 19 3.41 -5.01 -4.24
CA ASP A 19 2.63 -5.11 -3.00
C ASP A 19 3.50 -4.67 -1.83
N ALA A 20 3.18 -3.51 -1.25
CA ALA A 20 3.97 -2.96 -0.15
C ALA A 20 3.89 -3.83 1.12
N ASP A 21 2.75 -4.48 1.39
CA ASP A 21 2.59 -5.33 2.57
C ASP A 21 3.43 -6.61 2.43
N ALA A 22 3.42 -7.21 1.24
CA ALA A 22 4.29 -8.35 0.93
C ALA A 22 5.77 -7.94 0.97
N THR A 23 6.10 -6.73 0.48
CA THR A 23 7.47 -6.19 0.54
C THR A 23 7.94 -6.05 1.99
N VAL A 24 7.12 -5.48 2.89
CA VAL A 24 7.46 -5.39 4.32
C VAL A 24 7.64 -6.79 4.92
N HIS A 25 6.80 -7.74 4.53
CA HIS A 25 6.92 -9.13 4.97
C HIS A 25 8.27 -9.75 4.60
N ASP A 26 8.73 -9.54 3.36
CA ASP A 26 10.01 -10.04 2.88
C ASP A 26 11.19 -9.31 3.53
N LEU A 27 11.07 -8.00 3.76
CA LEU A 27 12.09 -7.21 4.47
C LEU A 27 12.27 -7.68 5.92
N TYR A 28 11.18 -8.05 6.59
CA TYR A 28 11.20 -8.63 7.94
C TYR A 28 11.77 -10.06 7.95
N ARG A 29 11.85 -10.66 6.75
CA ARG A 29 12.57 -11.86 6.30
C ARG A 29 14.08 -11.74 6.14
N GLY A 30 14.60 -10.52 6.14
CA GLY A 30 15.93 -10.28 5.59
C GLY A 30 16.46 -8.90 5.98
N GLU A 31 16.49 -7.98 5.02
CA GLU A 31 17.27 -6.75 5.11
C GLU A 31 16.94 -5.88 6.34
N ALA A 32 15.69 -5.88 6.80
CA ALA A 32 15.29 -5.06 7.95
C ALA A 32 15.67 -5.68 9.31
N VAL A 33 15.97 -6.99 9.36
CA VAL A 33 16.09 -7.75 10.61
C VAL A 33 17.20 -7.21 11.50
N ALA A 34 18.40 -6.99 10.96
CA ALA A 34 19.54 -6.52 11.75
C ALA A 34 19.29 -5.11 12.33
N ALA A 35 18.76 -4.19 11.52
CA ALA A 35 18.47 -2.83 11.95
C ALA A 35 17.35 -2.78 12.99
N ILE A 36 16.28 -3.56 12.79
CA ILE A 36 15.18 -3.68 13.75
C ILE A 36 15.66 -4.31 15.06
N GLY A 37 16.42 -5.40 15.01
CA GLY A 37 16.94 -6.07 16.21
C GLY A 37 17.87 -5.18 17.04
N ALA A 38 18.68 -4.33 16.39
CA ALA A 38 19.50 -3.33 17.08
C ALA A 38 18.67 -2.20 17.70
N ALA A 39 17.58 -1.79 17.03
CA ALA A 39 16.72 -0.71 17.52
C ALA A 39 15.75 -1.16 18.61
N PHE A 40 15.25 -2.39 18.51
CA PHE A 40 14.24 -2.99 19.37
C PHE A 40 14.72 -4.39 19.82
N PRO A 41 15.64 -4.48 20.78
CA PRO A 41 16.18 -5.75 21.25
C PRO A 41 15.07 -6.71 21.71
N GLY A 42 15.20 -7.99 21.35
CA GLY A 42 14.21 -9.04 21.68
C GLY A 42 13.03 -9.15 20.70
N THR A 43 12.95 -8.31 19.67
CA THR A 43 11.90 -8.36 18.63
C THR A 43 12.26 -9.19 17.41
N THR A 44 13.43 -9.82 17.40
CA THR A 44 13.92 -10.65 16.29
C THR A 44 14.36 -12.01 16.80
N SER A 45 14.03 -13.06 16.05
CA SER A 45 14.42 -14.44 16.36
C SER A 45 14.69 -15.22 15.08
N ALA A 46 15.73 -16.07 15.09
CA ALA A 46 16.09 -16.95 13.98
C ALA A 46 16.23 -16.25 12.60
N GLY A 47 16.67 -14.98 12.60
CA GLY A 47 16.83 -14.21 11.36
C GLY A 47 15.54 -13.60 10.82
N GLU A 48 14.45 -13.59 11.61
CA GLU A 48 13.19 -12.93 11.25
C GLU A 48 12.75 -11.95 12.35
N VAL A 49 11.92 -10.98 11.98
CA VAL A 49 11.23 -10.09 12.94
C VAL A 49 9.99 -10.79 13.51
N ASP A 50 9.92 -10.90 14.84
CA ASP A 50 8.69 -11.23 15.54
C ASP A 50 7.76 -10.02 15.54
N ARG A 51 6.79 -10.06 14.63
CA ARG A 51 5.83 -8.97 14.41
C ARG A 51 4.95 -8.70 15.62
N GLU A 52 4.64 -9.72 16.41
CA GLU A 52 3.77 -9.54 17.57
C GLU A 52 4.53 -8.83 18.69
N THR A 53 5.76 -9.28 18.95
CA THR A 53 6.64 -8.66 19.94
C THR A 53 7.05 -7.26 19.52
N LEU A 54 7.37 -7.04 18.23
CA LEU A 54 7.64 -5.71 17.70
C LEU A 54 6.42 -4.78 17.79
N ALA A 55 5.22 -5.27 17.45
CA ALA A 55 4.00 -4.49 17.57
C ALA A 55 3.78 -4.04 19.02
N ARG A 56 3.94 -4.94 20.00
CA ARG A 56 3.86 -4.59 21.43
C ARG A 56 4.90 -3.55 21.85
N ALA A 57 6.09 -3.57 21.25
CA ALA A 57 7.15 -2.60 21.55
C ALA A 57 6.89 -1.18 20.99
N VAL A 58 6.00 -1.02 20.01
CA VAL A 58 5.76 0.27 19.33
C VAL A 58 4.31 0.80 19.42
N LEU A 59 3.34 -0.03 19.82
CA LEU A 59 1.91 0.29 19.71
C LEU A 59 1.48 1.54 20.50
N GLU A 60 2.11 1.78 21.65
CA GLU A 60 1.76 2.86 22.59
C GLU A 60 2.89 3.88 22.77
N ASP A 61 3.90 3.83 21.91
CA ASP A 61 5.05 4.75 21.95
C ASP A 61 5.27 5.35 20.56
N ASP A 62 4.80 6.58 20.39
CA ASP A 62 4.91 7.32 19.13
C ASP A 62 6.37 7.54 18.71
N ALA A 63 7.31 7.67 19.65
CA ALA A 63 8.73 7.82 19.34
C ALA A 63 9.34 6.49 18.88
N ALA A 64 8.95 5.37 19.50
CA ALA A 64 9.32 4.04 19.05
C ALA A 64 8.75 3.73 17.66
N LEU A 65 7.48 4.08 17.40
CA LEU A 65 6.87 3.91 16.09
C LEU A 65 7.60 4.73 15.02
N ALA A 66 7.89 6.02 15.29
CA ALA A 66 8.65 6.87 14.37
C ALA A 66 10.05 6.30 14.08
N ARG A 67 10.72 5.73 15.09
CA ARG A 67 12.01 5.07 14.91
C ARG A 67 11.88 3.84 14.03
N LEU A 68 10.87 2.99 14.23
CA LEU A 68 10.63 1.83 13.36
C LEU A 68 10.36 2.26 11.92
N GLU A 69 9.50 3.25 11.72
CA GLU A 69 9.18 3.80 10.41
C GLU A 69 10.43 4.37 9.71
N SER A 70 11.33 5.02 10.43
CA SER A 70 12.59 5.54 9.88
C SER A 70 13.52 4.45 9.33
N ILE A 71 13.40 3.22 9.84
CA ILE A 71 14.15 2.05 9.36
C ILE A 71 13.44 1.42 8.15
N VAL A 72 12.12 1.23 8.24
CA VAL A 72 11.35 0.46 7.25
C VAL A 72 11.03 1.27 6.00
N HIS A 73 10.69 2.56 6.13
CA HIS A 73 10.27 3.38 4.99
C HIS A 73 11.32 3.50 3.87
N PRO A 74 12.63 3.72 4.17
CA PRO A 74 13.66 3.73 3.13
C PRO A 74 13.76 2.41 2.37
N LEU A 75 13.68 1.27 3.07
CA LEU A 75 13.76 -0.06 2.46
C LEU A 75 12.58 -0.33 1.52
N VAL A 76 11.36 0.00 1.95
CA VAL A 76 10.15 -0.13 1.11
C VAL A 76 10.22 0.79 -0.11
N ARG A 77 10.76 2.00 0.03
CA ARG A 77 10.97 2.93 -1.09
C ARG A 77 11.97 2.36 -2.09
N ALA A 78 13.11 1.85 -1.63
CA ALA A 78 14.12 1.23 -2.49
C ALA A 78 13.55 0.02 -3.25
N ALA A 79 12.79 -0.84 -2.58
CA ALA A 79 12.13 -1.98 -3.22
C ALA A 79 11.10 -1.55 -4.28
N SER A 80 10.31 -0.49 -4.00
CA SER A 80 9.37 0.07 -4.97
C SER A 80 10.08 0.65 -6.20
N GLU A 81 11.19 1.36 -6.00
CA GLU A 81 11.99 1.89 -7.09
C GLU A 81 12.64 0.78 -7.92
N ALA A 82 13.21 -0.23 -7.29
CA ALA A 82 13.78 -1.40 -7.97
C ALA A 82 12.74 -2.12 -8.82
N PHE A 83 11.50 -2.27 -8.32
CA PHE A 83 10.39 -2.82 -9.08
C PHE A 83 10.06 -1.98 -10.32
N LEU A 84 9.95 -0.65 -10.18
CA LEU A 84 9.66 0.25 -11.29
C LEU A 84 10.76 0.19 -12.36
N GLN A 85 12.02 0.19 -11.94
CA GLN A 85 13.16 0.07 -12.86
C GLN A 85 13.16 -1.28 -13.59
N ALA A 86 12.84 -2.38 -12.89
CA ALA A 86 12.75 -3.70 -13.50
C ALA A 86 11.61 -3.79 -14.52
N ALA A 87 10.44 -3.22 -14.20
CA ALA A 87 9.31 -3.12 -15.11
C ALA A 87 9.65 -2.30 -16.36
N ALA A 88 10.31 -1.15 -16.19
CA ALA A 88 10.77 -0.32 -17.29
C ALA A 88 11.75 -1.06 -18.21
N ARG A 89 12.70 -1.83 -17.64
CA ARG A 89 13.62 -2.68 -18.43
C ARG A 89 12.90 -3.78 -19.22
N ARG A 90 11.75 -4.26 -18.74
CA ARG A 90 10.88 -5.22 -19.46
C ARG A 90 9.97 -4.55 -20.50
N GLY A 91 10.01 -3.22 -20.63
CA GLY A 91 9.14 -2.47 -21.54
C GLY A 91 7.68 -2.41 -21.06
N GLU A 92 7.42 -2.66 -19.78
CA GLU A 92 6.07 -2.56 -19.21
C GLU A 92 5.63 -1.10 -19.19
N ARG A 93 4.54 -0.79 -19.88
CA ARG A 93 3.99 0.57 -19.96
C ARG A 93 3.09 0.93 -18.78
N ILE A 94 2.56 -0.08 -18.09
CA ILE A 94 1.64 0.08 -16.97
C ILE A 94 2.07 -0.90 -15.88
N VAL A 95 2.18 -0.38 -14.66
CA VAL A 95 2.36 -1.16 -13.44
C VAL A 95 1.43 -0.61 -12.36
N VAL A 96 1.16 -1.42 -11.34
CA VAL A 96 0.38 -1.00 -10.17
C VAL A 96 1.28 -1.00 -8.95
N LEU A 97 1.20 0.06 -8.17
CA LEU A 97 1.78 0.12 -6.84
C LEU A 97 0.63 0.02 -5.84
N ASP A 98 0.55 -1.10 -5.11
CA ASP A 98 -0.39 -1.24 -4.01
C ASP A 98 0.21 -0.59 -2.74
N ILE A 99 -0.16 0.68 -2.52
CA ILE A 99 0.39 1.53 -1.46
C ILE A 99 -0.65 1.71 -0.35
N PRO A 100 -0.48 1.08 0.83
CA PRO A 100 -1.23 1.42 2.02
C PRO A 100 -1.04 2.89 2.38
N LEU A 101 -2.09 3.52 2.93
CA LEU A 101 -2.04 4.90 3.42
C LEU A 101 -1.56 5.92 2.36
N LEU A 102 -1.90 5.67 1.09
CA LEU A 102 -1.45 6.47 -0.06
C LEU A 102 -1.67 7.98 0.14
N PHE A 103 -2.88 8.36 0.58
CA PHE A 103 -3.27 9.76 0.72
C PHE A 103 -2.79 10.38 2.03
N GLU A 104 -2.75 9.57 3.09
CA GLU A 104 -2.31 9.94 4.43
C GLU A 104 -0.82 10.29 4.42
N THR A 105 -0.04 9.62 3.57
CA THR A 105 1.41 9.84 3.41
C THR A 105 1.77 10.78 2.25
N GLY A 106 0.77 11.35 1.55
CA GLY A 106 1.00 12.25 0.41
C GLY A 106 1.65 11.57 -0.82
N ARG A 107 1.65 10.24 -0.86
CA ARG A 107 2.33 9.42 -1.89
C ARG A 107 1.58 9.40 -3.21
N GLU A 108 0.35 9.92 -3.26
CA GLU A 108 -0.38 10.10 -4.52
C GLU A 108 0.36 10.99 -5.52
N ARG A 109 1.29 11.83 -5.05
CA ARG A 109 2.13 12.70 -5.90
C ARG A 109 3.27 11.95 -6.60
N ALA A 110 3.52 10.70 -6.22
CA ALA A 110 4.58 9.86 -6.77
C ALA A 110 4.05 8.86 -7.83
N VAL A 111 2.78 8.97 -8.22
CA VAL A 111 2.14 8.13 -9.22
C VAL A 111 1.42 8.99 -10.25
N ASP A 112 1.29 8.46 -11.47
CA ASP A 112 0.60 9.16 -12.56
C ASP A 112 -0.92 9.07 -12.45
N VAL A 113 -1.40 7.94 -11.92
CA VAL A 113 -2.82 7.62 -11.84
C VAL A 113 -3.11 6.99 -10.49
N VAL A 114 -4.21 7.43 -9.90
CA VAL A 114 -4.71 6.95 -8.59
C VAL A 114 -6.02 6.22 -8.81
N VAL A 115 -6.04 4.95 -8.42
CA VAL A 115 -7.23 4.09 -8.45
C VAL A 115 -7.67 3.83 -7.02
N VAL A 116 -8.87 4.27 -6.66
CA VAL A 116 -9.45 4.00 -5.34
C VAL A 116 -10.43 2.85 -5.43
N VAL A 117 -10.23 1.84 -4.57
CA VAL A 117 -11.17 0.74 -4.41
C VAL A 117 -12.17 1.12 -3.34
N SER A 118 -13.46 1.11 -3.67
CA SER A 118 -14.54 1.60 -2.81
C SER A 118 -15.73 0.62 -2.73
N ALA A 119 -16.57 0.81 -1.73
CA ALA A 119 -17.91 0.22 -1.57
C ALA A 119 -18.73 1.14 -0.62
N PRO A 120 -20.05 0.97 -0.50
CA PRO A 120 -20.86 1.63 0.53
C PRO A 120 -20.29 1.46 1.94
N GLU A 121 -20.47 2.48 2.80
CA GLU A 121 -19.87 2.58 4.14
C GLU A 121 -20.21 1.39 5.03
N ASP A 122 -21.48 0.99 5.04
CA ASP A 122 -22.01 -0.18 5.74
C ASP A 122 -21.32 -1.47 5.31
N VAL A 123 -21.13 -1.66 3.99
CA VAL A 123 -20.39 -2.81 3.43
C VAL A 123 -18.91 -2.75 3.80
N GLN A 124 -18.30 -1.55 3.85
CA GLN A 124 -16.92 -1.40 4.31
C GLN A 124 -16.77 -1.85 5.76
N LYS A 125 -17.64 -1.31 6.63
CA LYS A 125 -17.66 -1.59 8.06
C LYS A 125 -17.84 -3.08 8.31
N GLN A 126 -18.86 -3.72 7.72
CA GLN A 126 -19.06 -5.17 7.82
C GLN A 126 -17.80 -5.97 7.44
N ARG A 127 -17.18 -5.67 6.30
CA ARG A 127 -15.99 -6.38 5.84
C ARG A 127 -14.77 -6.19 6.75
N VAL A 128 -14.62 -5.02 7.38
CA VAL A 128 -13.51 -4.78 8.31
C VAL A 128 -13.77 -5.47 9.64
N MET A 129 -15.01 -5.42 10.14
CA MET A 129 -15.42 -6.08 11.39
C MET A 129 -15.27 -7.61 11.34
N LEU A 130 -15.38 -8.23 10.16
CA LEU A 130 -15.15 -9.67 9.97
C LEU A 130 -13.68 -10.08 9.98
N ARG A 131 -12.73 -9.14 10.06
CA ARG A 131 -11.30 -9.48 10.10
C ARG A 131 -10.93 -10.06 11.47
N PRO A 132 -10.08 -11.10 11.53
CA PRO A 132 -9.60 -11.64 12.80
C PRO A 132 -9.00 -10.55 13.70
N GLY A 133 -9.40 -10.52 14.97
CA GLY A 133 -8.89 -9.57 15.97
C GLY A 133 -9.34 -8.11 15.78
N MET A 134 -10.41 -7.87 15.00
CA MET A 134 -11.04 -6.55 14.89
C MET A 134 -12.11 -6.37 15.98
N THR A 135 -12.06 -5.23 16.67
CA THR A 135 -13.10 -4.79 17.63
C THR A 135 -13.69 -3.44 17.19
N PRO A 136 -14.86 -3.03 17.69
CA PRO A 136 -15.41 -1.71 17.40
C PRO A 136 -14.44 -0.57 17.76
N GLU A 137 -13.78 -0.66 18.91
CA GLU A 137 -12.83 0.35 19.40
C GLU A 137 -11.61 0.44 18.45
N ARG A 138 -11.09 -0.72 18.02
CA ARG A 138 -9.99 -0.79 17.06
C ARG A 138 -10.41 -0.26 15.69
N TYR A 139 -11.64 -0.55 15.26
CA TYR A 139 -12.21 -0.04 14.02
C TYR A 139 -12.27 1.49 14.03
N GLU A 140 -12.84 2.09 15.07
CA GLU A 140 -12.95 3.55 15.20
C GLU A 140 -11.57 4.21 15.30
N ALA A 141 -10.64 3.63 16.05
CA ALA A 141 -9.26 4.11 16.15
C ALA A 141 -8.53 4.11 14.79
N ILE A 142 -8.73 3.05 13.98
CA ILE A 142 -8.17 2.96 12.63
C ILE A 142 -8.86 3.96 11.68
N LEU A 143 -10.19 4.06 11.76
CA LEU A 143 -10.98 4.93 10.90
C LEU A 143 -10.60 6.40 11.12
N GLY A 144 -10.42 6.82 12.37
CA GLY A 144 -10.04 8.18 12.73
C GLY A 144 -8.65 8.61 12.23
N LYS A 145 -7.76 7.65 11.94
CA LYS A 145 -6.42 7.92 11.40
C LYS A 145 -6.37 7.90 9.86
N GLN A 146 -7.44 7.48 9.20
CA GLN A 146 -7.47 7.34 7.74
C GLN A 146 -8.16 8.52 7.06
N THR A 147 -7.70 8.85 5.85
CA THR A 147 -8.42 9.77 4.98
C THR A 147 -9.79 9.16 4.63
N PRO A 148 -10.90 9.90 4.81
CA PRO A 148 -12.25 9.38 4.55
C PRO A 148 -12.42 8.86 3.12
N ASP A 149 -13.17 7.77 2.93
CA ASP A 149 -13.38 7.17 1.62
C ASP A 149 -13.97 8.16 0.58
N ARG A 150 -14.90 9.02 1.00
CA ARG A 150 -15.44 10.10 0.16
C ARG A 150 -14.35 11.05 -0.35
N GLU A 151 -13.38 11.38 0.50
CA GLU A 151 -12.23 12.22 0.16
C GLU A 151 -11.30 11.50 -0.82
N LYS A 152 -11.00 10.21 -0.55
CA LYS A 152 -10.22 9.34 -1.43
C LYS A 152 -10.83 9.30 -2.83
N ARG A 153 -12.15 9.03 -2.93
CA ARG A 153 -12.88 9.01 -4.21
C ARG A 153 -12.82 10.34 -4.95
N ARG A 154 -12.94 11.47 -4.25
CA ARG A 154 -12.87 12.81 -4.88
C ARG A 154 -11.50 13.09 -5.49
N ARG A 155 -10.43 12.62 -4.85
CA ARG A 155 -9.04 12.81 -5.30
C ARG A 155 -8.55 11.74 -6.28
N ALA A 156 -9.33 10.68 -6.52
CA ALA A 156 -8.96 9.59 -7.39
C ALA A 156 -9.17 9.94 -8.87
N HIS A 157 -8.33 9.38 -9.74
CA HIS A 157 -8.55 9.42 -11.18
C HIS A 157 -9.60 8.39 -11.59
N PHE A 158 -9.62 7.24 -10.91
CA PHE A 158 -10.60 6.17 -11.11
C PHE A 158 -11.07 5.61 -9.78
N VAL A 159 -12.34 5.20 -9.74
CA VAL A 159 -12.91 4.44 -8.63
C VAL A 159 -13.33 3.07 -9.14
N VAL A 160 -12.90 2.02 -8.43
CA VAL A 160 -13.38 0.64 -8.65
C VAL A 160 -14.37 0.31 -7.53
N ASP A 161 -15.64 0.21 -7.90
CA ASP A 161 -16.70 -0.23 -6.99
C ASP A 161 -16.66 -1.76 -6.82
N THR A 162 -16.53 -2.19 -5.56
CA THR A 162 -16.47 -3.59 -5.12
C THR A 162 -17.70 -4.01 -4.30
N SER A 163 -18.78 -3.24 -4.37
CA SER A 163 -20.07 -3.56 -3.75
C SER A 163 -20.87 -4.60 -4.54
N ARG A 164 -20.61 -4.69 -5.85
CA ARG A 164 -21.18 -5.68 -6.76
C ARG A 164 -20.33 -6.97 -6.77
N ASP A 165 -20.59 -7.83 -7.76
CA ASP A 165 -19.80 -9.03 -7.98
C ASP A 165 -18.37 -8.73 -8.51
N ARG A 166 -17.54 -9.77 -8.49
CA ARG A 166 -16.14 -9.72 -8.94
C ARG A 166 -16.01 -9.41 -10.43
N GLU A 167 -16.99 -9.78 -11.25
CA GLU A 167 -16.95 -9.56 -12.69
C GLU A 167 -17.20 -8.08 -13.05
N ALA A 168 -18.11 -7.41 -12.33
CA ALA A 168 -18.28 -5.97 -12.41
C ALA A 168 -17.00 -5.22 -12.01
N ALA A 169 -16.29 -5.66 -10.97
CA ALA A 169 -15.00 -5.07 -10.60
C ALA A 169 -13.93 -5.33 -11.68
N ARG A 170 -13.90 -6.53 -12.28
CA ARG A 170 -13.00 -6.88 -13.39
C ARG A 170 -13.24 -6.02 -14.62
N ALA A 171 -14.49 -5.76 -14.98
CA ALA A 171 -14.85 -4.89 -16.09
C ALA A 171 -14.36 -3.45 -15.86
N GLN A 172 -14.50 -2.93 -14.63
CA GLN A 172 -13.97 -1.61 -14.25
C GLN A 172 -12.44 -1.57 -14.35
N VAL A 173 -11.73 -2.58 -13.84
CA VAL A 173 -10.25 -2.69 -13.98
C VAL A 173 -9.82 -2.66 -15.44
N ARG A 174 -10.50 -3.40 -16.33
CA ARG A 174 -10.23 -3.33 -17.77
C ARG A 174 -10.48 -1.94 -18.36
N GLY A 175 -11.54 -1.27 -17.90
CA GLY A 175 -11.83 0.12 -18.27
C GLY A 175 -10.70 1.08 -17.88
N VAL A 176 -10.21 0.98 -16.64
CA VAL A 176 -9.05 1.75 -16.14
C VAL A 176 -7.84 1.50 -17.04
N LEU A 177 -7.49 0.25 -17.31
CA LEU A 177 -6.32 -0.08 -18.14
C LEU A 177 -6.40 0.48 -19.55
N ARG A 178 -7.58 0.44 -20.19
CA ARG A 178 -7.78 1.06 -21.50
C ARG A 178 -7.59 2.57 -21.46
N ALA A 179 -8.13 3.24 -20.44
CA ALA A 179 -8.00 4.68 -20.28
C ALA A 179 -6.53 5.09 -20.05
N VAL A 180 -5.83 4.38 -19.16
CA VAL A 180 -4.40 4.63 -18.88
C VAL A 180 -3.53 4.35 -20.11
N ALA A 181 -3.80 3.27 -20.85
CA ALA A 181 -3.06 2.95 -22.07
C ALA A 181 -3.22 3.98 -23.19
N ALA A 182 -4.29 4.77 -23.17
CA ALA A 182 -4.58 5.85 -24.12
C ALA A 182 -4.00 7.21 -23.68
N MET A 183 -3.48 7.33 -22.45
CA MET A 183 -2.81 8.54 -22.01
C MET A 183 -1.50 8.72 -22.80
N PRO A 184 -1.16 9.96 -23.23
CA PRO A 184 0.12 10.23 -23.88
C PRO A 184 1.26 9.69 -23.01
N GLY A 185 2.08 8.79 -23.56
CA GLY A 185 3.21 8.21 -22.84
C GLY A 185 4.17 9.32 -22.41
N GLY A 186 4.21 9.60 -21.11
CA GLY A 186 4.81 10.87 -20.68
C GLY A 186 4.83 11.12 -19.18
N ALA A 187 5.25 10.13 -18.39
CA ALA A 187 5.90 10.40 -17.12
C ALA A 187 6.98 9.34 -16.93
N ALA A 188 8.14 9.65 -17.50
CA ALA A 188 9.38 8.98 -17.15
C ALA A 188 9.46 8.82 -15.63
N VAL A 189 9.97 7.66 -15.20
CA VAL A 189 10.65 7.41 -13.91
C VAL A 189 11.28 8.71 -13.36
N ARG A 190 10.49 9.55 -12.71
CA ARG A 190 10.91 10.80 -12.08
C ARG A 190 10.02 10.94 -10.87
N ARG A 191 10.65 11.08 -9.70
CA ARG A 191 10.09 11.34 -8.36
C ARG A 191 9.94 10.13 -7.41
N LEU A 192 10.86 9.18 -7.44
CA LEU A 192 11.24 8.50 -6.17
C LEU A 192 12.57 9.04 -5.58
N GLY A 193 13.33 9.83 -6.33
CA GLY A 193 14.70 10.26 -5.95
C GLY A 193 14.93 11.71 -5.50
N SER A 194 13.90 12.52 -5.19
CA SER A 194 14.16 13.89 -4.70
C SER A 194 13.01 14.41 -3.84
N GLY A 195 13.11 14.19 -2.53
CA GLY A 195 12.16 14.65 -1.54
C GLY A 195 12.73 14.61 -0.13
N GLU A 196 13.96 15.10 0.05
CA GLU A 196 14.33 15.65 1.35
C GLU A 196 13.48 16.89 1.60
N ARG A 197 12.69 16.88 2.68
CA ARG A 197 12.82 17.82 3.79
C ARG A 197 11.88 17.39 4.90
N ASN A 198 12.48 17.15 6.06
CA ASN A 198 11.83 17.20 7.36
C ASN A 198 10.86 18.39 7.45
N ALA A 199 9.64 18.10 7.87
CA ALA A 199 8.86 18.91 8.79
C ALA A 199 7.86 17.97 9.47
#